data_AF-A0A414VZ83-F1
#
_entry.id   AF-A0A414VZ83-F1
#
_cell.length_a   1.000
_cell.length_b   1.000
_cell.length_c   1.000
_cell.angle_alpha   90.00
_cell.angle_beta   90.00
_cell.angle_gamma   90.00
#
_symmetry.space_group_name_H-M   'P 1'
#
loop_
_entity.id
_entity.type
_entity.pdbx_description
1 polymer ?
#
loop_
_entity_poly.entity_id
_entity_poly.type
_entity_poly.pdbx_seq_one_letter_code
_entity_poly.pdbx_strand_id
1 'polypeptide(L)'
;MGQITFYTAECMEFPSLGEYHNNLTLQEAVTTYQAIPADRLHGIKGIGFTLEDGSMYSGMEYPLVQGKRLDLDTLCLIEHFKDSPLVQAAVVDLVKALPDLTVDDRENFLLDLTSLENPLKNAEVQVEDDYGMIDGIINNGERAKDKEPGMDKPSVLGQLSQAKKECAERKPPEIGKPGKDGPEL
;
A
#
# COMPACT_ATOMS: atom_id res chain seq x y z
N MET A 1 -34.20 2.69 -2.39
CA MET A 1 -33.14 3.23 -3.26
C MET A 1 -32.58 4.44 -2.53
N GLY A 2 -31.29 4.43 -2.23
CA GLY A 2 -30.66 5.58 -1.59
C GLY A 2 -30.55 6.75 -2.56
N GLN A 3 -30.63 7.98 -2.07
CA GLN A 3 -30.38 9.20 -2.84
C GLN A 3 -29.18 9.93 -2.25
N ILE A 4 -28.36 10.54 -3.10
CA ILE A 4 -27.28 11.45 -2.68
C ILE A 4 -27.57 12.84 -3.22
N THR A 5 -27.49 13.84 -2.36
CA THR A 5 -27.57 15.27 -2.73
C THR A 5 -26.32 15.99 -2.25
N PHE A 6 -26.04 17.13 -2.84
CA PHE A 6 -24.84 17.91 -2.53
C PHE A 6 -25.22 19.29 -2.01
N TYR A 7 -24.32 19.86 -1.23
CA TYR A 7 -24.40 21.25 -0.81
C TYR A 7 -23.05 21.94 -1.04
N THR A 8 -23.10 23.26 -1.14
CA THR A 8 -21.92 24.12 -1.28
C THR A 8 -22.05 25.26 -0.29
N ALA A 9 -20.97 25.51 0.45
CA ALA A 9 -20.91 26.57 1.43
C ALA A 9 -19.69 27.46 1.18
N GLU A 10 -19.85 28.76 1.45
CA GLU A 10 -18.74 29.71 1.53
C GLU A 10 -17.81 29.41 2.71
N CYS A 11 -18.34 28.85 3.79
CA CYS A 11 -17.58 28.45 4.97
C CYS A 11 -18.00 27.06 5.45
N MET A 12 -17.13 26.06 5.33
CA MET A 12 -17.40 24.70 5.80
C MET A 12 -17.40 24.56 7.32
N GLU A 13 -16.74 25.47 8.04
CA GLU A 13 -16.75 25.48 9.51
C GLU A 13 -18.07 26.03 10.06
N PHE A 14 -18.65 27.00 9.36
CA PHE A 14 -19.92 27.63 9.73
C PHE A 14 -20.77 27.81 8.46
N PRO A 15 -21.45 26.76 7.96
CA PRO A 15 -22.22 26.82 6.71
C PRO A 15 -23.31 27.90 6.71
N SER A 16 -23.79 28.30 7.89
CA SER A 16 -24.75 29.40 8.07
C SER A 16 -24.14 30.80 7.94
N LEU A 17 -22.82 30.93 7.94
CA LEU A 17 -22.10 32.20 7.81
C LEU A 17 -21.60 32.36 6.36
N GLY A 18 -22.47 32.90 5.52
CA GLY A 18 -22.15 33.24 4.13
C GLY A 18 -23.15 32.66 3.14
N GLU A 19 -22.68 32.43 1.93
CA GLU A 19 -23.46 31.80 0.85
C GLU A 19 -23.56 30.28 1.06
N TYR A 20 -24.80 29.76 1.06
CA TYR A 20 -25.11 28.35 1.26
C TYR A 20 -26.13 27.89 0.23
N HIS A 21 -25.84 26.79 -0.45
CA HIS A 21 -26.72 26.17 -1.44
C HIS A 21 -26.81 24.68 -1.16
N ASN A 22 -28.03 24.14 -1.04
CA ASN A 22 -28.27 22.73 -0.77
C ASN A 22 -29.18 22.08 -1.82
N ASN A 23 -29.36 20.76 -1.70
CA ASN A 23 -30.16 19.96 -2.64
C ASN A 23 -29.69 20.08 -4.10
N LEU A 24 -28.38 20.23 -4.29
CA LEU A 24 -27.75 20.35 -5.59
C LEU A 24 -27.39 18.97 -6.15
N THR A 25 -27.30 18.88 -7.47
CA THR A 25 -26.53 17.83 -8.14
C THR A 25 -25.03 18.08 -7.97
N LEU A 26 -24.19 17.06 -8.21
CA LEU A 26 -22.74 17.20 -8.11
C LEU A 26 -22.20 18.31 -9.04
N GLN A 27 -22.70 18.38 -10.26
CA GLN A 27 -22.25 19.37 -11.25
C GLN A 27 -22.64 20.80 -10.83
N GLU A 28 -23.84 20.98 -10.30
CA GLU A 28 -24.29 22.28 -9.77
C GLU A 28 -23.44 22.68 -8.56
N ALA A 29 -23.17 21.74 -7.64
CA ALA A 29 -22.31 22.00 -6.48
C ALA A 29 -20.89 22.43 -6.91
N VAL A 30 -20.29 21.75 -7.88
CA VAL A 30 -18.98 22.13 -8.44
C VAL A 30 -19.03 23.53 -9.07
N THR A 31 -20.08 23.83 -9.83
CA THR A 31 -20.24 25.14 -10.48
C THR A 31 -20.35 26.26 -9.45
N THR A 32 -21.20 26.08 -8.43
CA THR A 32 -21.36 27.02 -7.32
C THR A 32 -20.06 27.18 -6.54
N TYR A 33 -19.35 26.09 -6.25
CA TYR A 33 -18.07 26.11 -5.55
C TYR A 33 -17.01 26.91 -6.33
N GLN A 34 -16.97 26.79 -7.66
CA GLN A 34 -16.07 27.58 -8.50
C GLN A 34 -16.46 29.06 -8.57
N ALA A 35 -17.77 29.36 -8.56
CA ALA A 35 -18.29 30.72 -8.60
C ALA A 35 -17.99 31.52 -7.33
N ILE A 36 -17.89 30.86 -6.17
CA ILE A 36 -17.57 31.52 -4.89
C ILE A 36 -16.13 32.05 -4.94
N PRO A 37 -15.91 33.38 -4.82
CA PRO A 37 -14.58 33.97 -4.90
C PRO A 37 -13.71 33.54 -3.72
N ALA A 38 -12.50 33.05 -4.00
CA ALA A 38 -11.56 32.58 -2.98
C ALA A 38 -10.95 33.73 -2.14
N ASP A 39 -11.08 34.98 -2.60
CA ASP A 39 -10.53 36.16 -1.92
C ASP A 39 -11.34 36.61 -0.70
N ARG A 40 -12.50 35.97 -0.42
CA ARG A 40 -13.27 36.22 0.79
C ARG A 40 -12.53 35.64 2.00
N LEU A 41 -11.79 36.50 2.69
CA LEU A 41 -10.79 36.24 3.73
C LEU A 41 -11.16 35.28 4.89
N HIS A 42 -12.43 34.91 5.06
CA HIS A 42 -12.90 34.26 6.29
C HIS A 42 -13.69 32.97 6.08
N GLY A 43 -13.82 32.49 4.85
CA GLY A 43 -14.56 31.26 4.55
C GLY A 43 -13.67 30.22 3.86
N ILE A 44 -13.52 29.04 4.48
CA ILE A 44 -13.04 27.86 3.76
C ILE A 44 -14.22 27.34 2.94
N LYS A 45 -14.32 27.78 1.69
CA LYS A 45 -15.40 27.31 0.81
C LYS A 45 -15.26 25.81 0.56
N GLY A 46 -16.37 25.12 0.35
CA GLY A 46 -16.31 23.69 0.14
C GLY A 46 -17.62 23.10 -0.36
N ILE A 47 -17.56 21.79 -0.57
CA ILE A 47 -18.68 20.97 -1.05
C ILE A 47 -18.89 19.88 -0.01
N GLY A 48 -20.13 19.57 0.30
CA GLY A 48 -20.47 18.38 1.06
C GLY A 48 -21.62 17.61 0.44
N PHE A 49 -21.97 16.50 1.05
CA PHE A 49 -23.03 15.61 0.59
C PHE A 49 -23.96 15.21 1.73
N THR A 50 -25.18 14.87 1.35
CA THR A 50 -26.19 14.25 2.20
C THR A 50 -26.58 12.94 1.56
N LEU A 51 -26.48 11.86 2.32
CA LEU A 51 -26.92 10.54 1.90
C LEU A 51 -28.29 10.26 2.50
N GLU A 52 -29.23 9.77 1.69
CA GLU A 52 -30.59 9.42 2.09
C GLU A 52 -30.84 7.95 1.78
N ASP A 53 -30.49 7.07 2.71
CA ASP A 53 -30.53 5.61 2.52
C ASP A 53 -31.19 4.85 3.68
N GLY A 54 -31.70 5.57 4.69
CA GLY A 54 -32.33 4.98 5.87
C GLY A 54 -31.34 4.42 6.90
N SER A 55 -30.05 4.64 6.73
CA SER A 55 -29.03 4.38 7.77
C SER A 55 -29.07 5.43 8.89
N MET A 56 -28.27 5.23 9.95
CA MET A 56 -28.09 6.26 10.98
C MET A 56 -27.35 7.52 10.50
N TYR A 57 -26.70 7.43 9.34
CA TYR A 57 -26.05 8.56 8.67
C TYR A 57 -26.99 9.27 7.68
N SER A 58 -28.20 8.72 7.47
CA SER A 58 -29.19 9.26 6.54
C SER A 58 -29.64 10.65 6.97
N GLY A 59 -29.72 11.58 6.03
CA GLY A 59 -30.18 12.96 6.26
C GLY A 59 -29.17 13.85 6.99
N MET A 60 -27.95 13.36 7.21
CA MET A 60 -26.86 14.14 7.81
C MET A 60 -25.93 14.69 6.71
N GLU A 61 -25.46 15.91 6.92
CA GLU A 61 -24.54 16.62 6.00
C GLU A 61 -23.09 16.30 6.38
N TYR A 62 -22.30 15.86 5.40
CA TYR A 62 -20.88 15.56 5.57
C TYR A 62 -20.03 16.36 4.60
N PRO A 63 -18.90 16.93 5.06
CA PRO A 63 -17.95 17.59 4.18
C PRO A 63 -17.33 16.57 3.22
N LEU A 64 -17.18 16.97 1.96
CA LEU A 64 -16.48 16.21 0.93
C LEU A 64 -15.22 16.95 0.46
N VAL A 65 -15.33 18.26 0.30
CA VAL A 65 -14.26 19.17 -0.10
C VAL A 65 -14.21 20.31 0.89
N GLN A 66 -13.02 20.58 1.42
CA GLN A 66 -12.74 21.73 2.25
C GLN A 66 -11.63 22.56 1.61
N GLY A 67 -11.97 23.75 1.14
CA GLY A 67 -11.07 24.59 0.35
C GLY A 67 -10.67 23.83 -0.91
N LYS A 68 -9.37 23.55 -1.07
CA LYS A 68 -8.83 22.79 -2.20
C LYS A 68 -8.50 21.33 -1.85
N ARG A 69 -8.96 20.81 -0.71
CA ARG A 69 -8.63 19.46 -0.24
C ARG A 69 -9.87 18.57 -0.21
N LEU A 70 -9.74 17.36 -0.73
CA LEU A 70 -10.75 16.32 -0.58
C LEU A 70 -10.64 15.69 0.81
N ASP A 71 -11.75 15.58 1.53
CA ASP A 71 -11.81 14.96 2.86
C ASP A 71 -12.01 13.44 2.73
N LEU A 72 -10.91 12.72 2.50
CA LEU A 72 -10.92 11.25 2.47
C LEU A 72 -10.90 10.64 3.87
N ASP A 73 -10.38 11.35 4.87
CA ASP A 73 -10.26 10.85 6.24
C ASP A 73 -11.64 10.48 6.79
N THR A 74 -12.62 11.37 6.63
CA THR A 74 -14.01 11.13 7.07
C THR A 74 -14.65 9.97 6.30
N LEU A 75 -14.42 9.89 4.98
CA LEU A 75 -14.99 8.85 4.12
C LEU A 75 -14.43 7.46 4.43
N CYS A 76 -13.12 7.37 4.70
CA CYS A 76 -12.45 6.11 5.00
C CYS A 76 -12.71 5.64 6.44
N LEU A 77 -12.95 6.57 7.37
CA LEU A 77 -13.26 6.25 8.76
C LEU A 77 -14.64 5.59 8.91
N ILE A 78 -15.60 5.95 8.05
CA ILE A 78 -16.97 5.45 8.10
C ILE A 78 -17.13 4.37 7.03
N GLU A 79 -17.12 3.10 7.44
CA GLU A 79 -17.27 1.93 6.55
C GLU A 79 -18.50 2.06 5.63
N HIS A 80 -19.60 2.60 6.16
CA HIS A 80 -20.84 2.82 5.40
C HIS A 80 -20.67 3.76 4.20
N PHE A 81 -19.78 4.75 4.29
CA PHE A 81 -19.47 5.63 3.15
C PHE A 81 -18.44 5.00 2.23
N LYS A 82 -17.46 4.32 2.80
CA LYS A 82 -16.46 3.58 2.04
C LYS A 82 -17.09 2.56 1.09
N ASP A 83 -18.10 1.81 1.54
CA ASP A 83 -18.75 0.77 0.74
C ASP A 83 -19.94 1.27 -0.08
N SER A 84 -20.31 2.54 0.05
CA SER A 84 -21.46 3.10 -0.66
C SER A 84 -21.10 3.41 -2.13
N PRO A 85 -21.74 2.76 -3.12
CA PRO A 85 -21.45 3.02 -4.52
C PRO A 85 -21.81 4.46 -4.94
N LEU A 86 -22.79 5.08 -4.26
CA LEU A 86 -23.18 6.47 -4.52
C LEU A 86 -22.08 7.45 -4.10
N VAL A 87 -21.47 7.21 -2.94
CA VAL A 87 -20.40 8.05 -2.43
C VAL A 87 -19.14 7.85 -3.27
N GLN A 88 -18.76 6.61 -3.56
CA GLN A 88 -17.61 6.30 -4.42
C GLN A 88 -17.73 6.97 -5.81
N ALA A 89 -18.90 6.84 -6.46
CA ALA A 89 -19.15 7.48 -7.74
C ALA A 89 -19.03 9.01 -7.65
N ALA A 90 -19.57 9.61 -6.58
CA ALA A 90 -19.47 11.04 -6.36
C ALA A 90 -18.02 11.51 -6.21
N VAL A 91 -17.18 10.76 -5.48
CA VAL A 91 -15.75 11.11 -5.35
C VAL A 91 -15.04 11.02 -6.70
N VAL A 92 -15.28 9.96 -7.46
CA VAL A 92 -14.69 9.77 -8.79
C VAL A 92 -15.05 10.93 -9.72
N ASP A 93 -16.33 11.29 -9.79
CA ASP A 93 -16.81 12.35 -10.68
C ASP A 93 -16.33 13.74 -10.21
N LEU A 94 -16.21 13.96 -8.90
CA LEU A 94 -15.66 15.16 -8.33
C LEU A 94 -14.17 15.34 -8.69
N VAL A 95 -13.37 14.29 -8.55
CA VAL A 95 -11.94 14.32 -8.90
C VAL A 95 -11.73 14.56 -10.40
N LYS A 96 -12.66 14.08 -11.25
CA LYS A 96 -12.66 14.40 -12.69
C LYS A 96 -13.05 15.86 -12.95
N ALA A 97 -14.02 16.40 -12.22
CA ALA A 97 -14.51 17.76 -12.40
C ALA A 97 -13.56 18.84 -11.84
N LEU A 98 -12.82 18.51 -10.77
CA LEU A 98 -11.87 19.38 -10.08
C LEU A 98 -10.47 18.75 -10.07
N PRO A 99 -9.72 18.81 -11.18
CA PRO A 99 -8.39 18.20 -11.26
C PRO A 99 -7.35 18.89 -10.37
N ASP A 100 -7.57 20.16 -10.00
CA ASP A 100 -6.69 20.95 -9.14
C ASP A 100 -6.85 20.65 -7.64
N LEU A 101 -7.73 19.72 -7.29
CA LEU A 101 -8.00 19.36 -5.90
C LEU A 101 -6.85 18.54 -5.32
N THR A 102 -6.35 18.95 -4.16
CA THR A 102 -5.42 18.16 -3.35
C THR A 102 -6.17 16.95 -2.81
N VAL A 103 -5.70 15.76 -3.16
CA VAL A 103 -6.22 14.50 -2.68
C VAL A 103 -5.06 13.75 -2.03
N ASP A 104 -5.14 13.54 -0.73
CA ASP A 104 -4.16 12.74 0.01
C ASP A 104 -4.24 11.30 -0.47
N ASP A 105 -3.09 10.68 -0.72
CA ASP A 105 -3.00 9.32 -1.24
C ASP A 105 -3.88 9.07 -2.49
N ARG A 106 -4.04 10.10 -3.34
CA ARG A 106 -4.81 10.07 -4.60
C ARG A 106 -4.60 8.80 -5.40
N GLU A 107 -3.34 8.40 -5.54
CA GLU A 107 -2.95 7.25 -6.34
C GLU A 107 -3.50 5.97 -5.71
N ASN A 108 -3.34 5.80 -4.39
CA ASN A 108 -3.85 4.62 -3.69
C ASN A 108 -5.39 4.56 -3.72
N PHE A 109 -6.07 5.69 -3.51
CA PHE A 109 -7.53 5.76 -3.54
C PHE A 109 -8.11 5.51 -4.94
N LEU A 110 -7.53 6.13 -5.99
CA LEU A 110 -7.94 5.85 -7.37
C LEU A 110 -7.57 4.43 -7.80
N LEU A 111 -6.45 3.87 -7.32
CA LEU A 111 -6.12 2.47 -7.54
C LEU A 111 -7.14 1.55 -6.89
N ASP A 112 -7.61 1.84 -5.68
CA ASP A 112 -8.59 1.02 -4.94
C ASP A 112 -9.99 1.09 -5.60
N LEU A 113 -10.39 2.27 -6.08
CA LEU A 113 -11.63 2.41 -6.85
C LEU A 113 -11.57 1.70 -8.20
N THR A 114 -10.46 1.82 -8.93
CA THR A 114 -10.29 1.18 -10.25
C THR A 114 -9.98 -0.32 -10.15
N SER A 115 -9.47 -0.80 -9.01
CA SER A 115 -9.27 -2.22 -8.73
C SER A 115 -10.61 -2.90 -8.39
N LEU A 116 -11.56 -2.19 -7.77
CA LEU A 116 -12.93 -2.67 -7.56
C LEU A 116 -13.63 -2.98 -8.89
N GLU A 117 -13.33 -2.21 -9.94
CA GLU A 117 -13.81 -2.45 -11.30
C GLU A 117 -13.01 -3.52 -12.06
N ASN A 118 -11.87 -3.98 -11.55
CA ASN A 118 -10.97 -4.83 -12.30
C ASN A 118 -10.41 -6.01 -11.46
N PRO A 119 -11.17 -7.11 -11.31
CA PRO A 119 -10.78 -8.30 -10.52
C PRO A 119 -9.53 -9.03 -11.05
N LEU A 120 -8.99 -8.60 -12.20
CA LEU A 120 -7.82 -9.19 -12.85
C LEU A 120 -6.48 -8.74 -12.28
N LYS A 121 -6.41 -7.63 -11.52
CA LYS A 121 -5.14 -7.21 -10.90
C LYS A 121 -4.66 -8.19 -9.81
N ASN A 122 -5.59 -8.81 -9.09
CA ASN A 122 -5.26 -9.87 -8.13
C ASN A 122 -4.71 -11.12 -8.83
N ALA A 123 -5.05 -11.32 -10.12
CA ALA A 123 -4.49 -12.39 -10.93
C ALA A 123 -3.06 -12.09 -11.41
N GLU A 124 -2.65 -10.81 -11.55
CA GLU A 124 -1.27 -10.45 -11.89
C GLU A 124 -0.31 -10.67 -10.71
N VAL A 125 -0.74 -10.40 -9.47
CA VAL A 125 0.06 -10.70 -8.26
C VAL A 125 0.31 -12.21 -8.11
N GLN A 126 -0.60 -13.07 -8.60
CA GLN A 126 -0.42 -14.52 -8.59
C GLN A 126 0.55 -15.03 -9.67
N VAL A 127 0.96 -14.22 -10.65
CA VAL A 127 1.95 -14.65 -11.67
C VAL A 127 3.39 -14.40 -11.19
N GLU A 128 3.60 -13.49 -10.23
CA GLU A 128 4.94 -13.11 -9.78
C GLU A 128 5.51 -14.02 -8.65
N ASP A 129 4.70 -14.88 -8.04
CA ASP A 129 5.15 -15.81 -6.98
C ASP A 129 5.86 -17.08 -7.50
N ASP A 130 5.81 -17.38 -8.80
CA ASP A 130 6.42 -18.58 -9.39
C ASP A 130 7.89 -18.40 -9.83
N TYR A 131 8.48 -17.21 -9.67
CA TYR A 131 9.89 -16.97 -10.05
C TYR A 131 10.93 -17.60 -9.10
N GLY A 132 10.47 -18.21 -7.99
CA GLY A 132 11.29 -19.01 -7.07
C GLY A 132 11.40 -20.50 -7.42
N MET A 133 10.68 -21.00 -8.43
CA MET A 133 10.65 -22.42 -8.84
C MET A 133 11.48 -22.73 -10.10
N ILE A 134 12.47 -21.89 -10.44
CA ILE A 134 13.42 -22.25 -11.48
C ILE A 134 14.49 -23.15 -10.85
N ASP A 135 14.19 -24.45 -10.91
CA ASP A 135 15.12 -25.55 -10.63
C ASP A 135 16.46 -25.30 -11.34
N GLY A 136 17.56 -25.56 -10.63
CA GLY A 136 18.93 -25.26 -11.02
C GLY A 136 19.43 -26.08 -12.21
N ILE A 137 18.88 -25.85 -13.41
CA ILE A 137 19.27 -26.55 -14.63
C ILE A 137 19.89 -25.54 -15.61
N ILE A 138 21.18 -25.24 -15.42
CA ILE A 138 22.07 -24.92 -16.53
C ILE A 138 23.05 -26.08 -16.65
N ASN A 139 22.91 -26.81 -17.76
CA ASN A 139 23.63 -28.02 -18.10
C ASN A 139 24.92 -27.68 -18.87
N ASN A 140 26.09 -28.08 -18.35
CA ASN A 140 27.25 -28.39 -19.19
C ASN A 140 28.09 -29.52 -18.57
N GLY A 141 27.77 -30.78 -18.93
CA GLY A 141 28.71 -31.90 -18.83
C GLY A 141 28.13 -33.23 -18.32
N GLU A 142 27.76 -34.09 -19.28
CA GLU A 142 27.60 -35.56 -19.27
C GLU A 142 26.89 -36.31 -18.10
N ARG A 143 25.81 -37.04 -18.45
CA ARG A 143 24.99 -37.87 -17.55
C ARG A 143 25.70 -39.16 -17.12
N ALA A 144 25.65 -39.46 -15.82
CA ALA A 144 25.82 -40.82 -15.31
C ALA A 144 24.68 -41.17 -14.33
N LYS A 145 24.39 -42.46 -14.27
CA LYS A 145 23.12 -43.07 -13.88
C LYS A 145 22.98 -43.26 -12.35
N ASP A 146 21.73 -43.43 -11.93
CA ASP A 146 21.26 -44.22 -10.78
C ASP A 146 20.96 -43.52 -9.42
N LYS A 147 19.65 -43.53 -9.10
CA LYS A 147 18.98 -43.79 -7.80
C LYS A 147 19.20 -42.84 -6.60
N GLU A 148 18.09 -42.24 -6.15
CA GLU A 148 17.83 -41.97 -4.73
C GLU A 148 17.77 -43.31 -3.95
N PRO A 149 18.27 -43.42 -2.70
CA PRO A 149 17.59 -42.82 -1.53
C PRO A 149 18.51 -42.36 -0.36
N GLY A 150 17.94 -41.54 0.51
CA GLY A 150 18.27 -41.35 1.94
C GLY A 150 19.72 -41.50 2.40
N MET A 151 20.38 -40.39 2.71
CA MET A 151 21.55 -40.39 3.58
C MET A 151 21.53 -39.17 4.49
N ASP A 152 21.23 -39.40 5.77
CA ASP A 152 21.50 -38.46 6.87
C ASP A 152 22.98 -38.08 6.84
N LYS A 153 23.29 -36.94 6.20
CA LYS A 153 24.64 -36.38 6.23
C LYS A 153 24.78 -35.63 7.56
N PRO A 154 25.74 -36.01 8.43
CA PRO A 154 25.87 -35.37 9.73
C PRO A 154 26.16 -33.88 9.59
N SER A 155 25.49 -33.07 10.42
CA SER A 155 25.61 -31.61 10.42
C SER A 155 27.06 -31.17 10.59
N VAL A 156 27.50 -30.25 9.71
CA VAL A 156 28.83 -29.62 9.74
C VAL A 156 29.12 -28.98 11.10
N LEU A 157 28.06 -28.54 11.81
CA LEU A 157 28.17 -27.99 13.16
C LEU A 157 28.65 -29.03 14.19
N GLY A 158 28.26 -30.30 14.04
CA GLY A 158 28.73 -31.39 14.89
C GLY A 158 30.22 -31.67 14.71
N GLN A 159 30.70 -31.64 13.46
CA GLN A 159 32.11 -31.88 13.11
C GLN A 159 33.03 -30.77 13.66
N LEU A 160 32.61 -29.51 13.60
CA LEU A 160 33.35 -28.36 14.16
C LEU A 160 33.51 -28.45 15.69
N SER A 161 32.52 -28.99 16.40
CA SER A 161 32.58 -29.13 17.86
C SER A 161 33.58 -30.20 18.32
N GLN A 162 33.71 -31.29 17.56
CA GLN A 162 34.64 -32.39 17.84
C GLN A 162 36.09 -31.97 17.54
N ALA A 163 36.33 -31.29 16.41
CA ALA A 163 37.66 -30.80 16.05
C ALA A 163 38.23 -29.78 17.07
N LYS A 164 37.36 -28.96 17.68
CA LYS A 164 37.77 -28.03 18.75
C LYS A 164 38.17 -28.74 20.05
N LYS A 165 37.51 -29.84 20.42
CA LYS A 165 37.88 -30.64 21.59
C LYS A 165 39.21 -31.37 21.36
N GLU A 166 39.41 -31.97 20.18
CA GLU A 166 40.61 -32.76 19.90
C GLU A 166 41.90 -31.91 19.83
N CYS A 167 41.82 -30.67 19.35
CA CYS A 167 42.97 -29.76 19.33
C CYS A 167 43.36 -29.23 20.73
N ALA A 168 42.45 -29.21 21.70
CA ALA A 168 42.71 -28.70 23.04
C ALA A 168 43.49 -29.69 23.93
N GLU A 169 43.53 -30.99 23.57
CA GLU A 169 44.12 -32.04 24.40
C GLU A 169 45.53 -32.50 23.98
N ARG A 170 46.11 -32.00 22.87
CA ARG A 170 47.46 -32.39 22.45
C ARG A 170 48.53 -31.43 23.01
N LYS A 171 49.36 -31.93 23.96
CA LYS A 171 50.56 -31.24 24.45
C LYS A 171 51.65 -31.24 23.35
N PRO A 172 52.43 -30.15 23.16
CA PRO A 172 53.42 -30.08 22.09
C PRO A 172 54.59 -31.05 22.33
N PRO A 173 55.05 -31.81 21.33
CA PRO A 173 56.26 -32.63 21.45
C PRO A 173 57.54 -31.79 21.29
N GLU A 174 58.59 -32.15 22.04
CA GLU A 174 59.90 -31.47 22.09
C GLU A 174 60.72 -31.64 20.81
N ILE A 175 61.42 -30.57 20.42
CA ILE A 175 62.29 -30.48 19.23
C ILE A 175 63.65 -31.15 19.51
N GLY A 176 63.88 -32.30 18.87
CA GLY A 176 65.19 -32.97 18.80
C GLY A 176 65.99 -32.53 17.56
N LYS A 177 67.24 -32.08 17.77
CA LYS A 177 68.21 -31.72 16.72
C LYS A 177 68.69 -32.96 15.93
N PRO A 178 69.12 -32.79 14.67
CA PRO A 178 70.42 -33.34 14.27
C PRO A 178 71.24 -32.38 13.39
N GLY A 179 72.57 -32.54 13.42
CA GLY A 179 73.52 -31.73 12.65
C GLY A 179 74.37 -32.54 11.66
N LYS A 180 75.12 -31.75 10.86
CA LYS A 180 76.38 -32.04 10.11
C LYS A 180 76.28 -33.01 8.91
N ASP A 181 76.93 -32.83 7.75
CA ASP A 181 78.09 -32.07 7.23
C ASP A 181 77.85 -31.75 5.72
N GLY A 182 78.37 -30.66 5.11
CA GLY A 182 79.75 -30.40 4.62
C GLY A 182 79.68 -29.48 3.35
N PRO A 183 80.73 -29.24 2.52
CA PRO A 183 82.19 -29.26 2.74
C PRO A 183 82.93 -27.95 2.31
N GLU A 184 84.20 -27.88 2.71
CA GLU A 184 85.41 -27.19 2.18
C GLU A 184 85.39 -25.75 1.60
N LEU A 185 86.21 -24.89 2.22
CA LEU A 185 87.36 -24.19 1.62
C LEU A 185 88.46 -23.98 2.68
#